data_AF-A0A3A4VLK3-F1
#
_entry.id   AF-A0A3A4VLK3-F1
#
_cell.length_a   1.000
_cell.length_b   1.000
_cell.length_c   1.000
_cell.angle_alpha   90.00
_cell.angle_beta   90.00
_cell.angle_gamma   90.00
#
_symmetry.space_group_name_H-M   'P 1'
#
loop_
_entity.id
_entity.type
_entity.pdbx_description
1 polymer ?
#
loop_
_entity_poly.entity_id
_entity_poly.type
_entity_poly.pdbx_seq_one_letter_code
_entity_poly.pdbx_strand_id
1 'polypeptide(L)' 'MMKRIGKVGLALLAGLLFPIGIWVAAGSALYQSIRRNTRETSSTCRIDADCPPGYICINGRCVPAKG' A
#
# COMPACT_ATOMS: atom_id res chain seq x y z
N MET A 1 32.78 -1.30 35.23
CA MET A 1 32.03 -2.53 34.87
C MET A 1 30.70 -2.18 34.16
N MET A 2 30.74 -1.34 33.10
CA MET A 2 29.56 -0.64 32.56
C MET A 2 29.31 -0.83 31.04
N LYS A 3 29.95 -1.83 30.41
CA LYS A 3 29.81 -2.11 28.96
C LYS A 3 28.87 -3.28 28.62
N ARG A 4 28.45 -4.07 29.62
CA ARG A 4 27.57 -5.24 29.39
C ARG A 4 26.11 -4.84 29.21
N ILE A 5 25.64 -3.83 29.94
CA ILE A 5 24.26 -3.32 29.85
C ILE A 5 23.94 -2.76 28.46
N GLY A 6 24.90 -2.09 27.81
CA GLY A 6 24.72 -1.58 26.45
C GLY A 6 24.53 -2.68 25.40
N LYS A 7 25.26 -3.80 25.52
CA LYS A 7 25.13 -4.94 24.61
C LYS A 7 23.82 -5.71 24.82
N VAL A 8 23.40 -5.88 26.07
CA VAL A 8 22.13 -6.54 26.42
C VAL A 8 20.94 -5.69 25.96
N GLY A 9 20.97 -4.37 26.21
CA GLY A 9 19.93 -3.46 25.73
C GLY A 9 19.81 -3.42 24.21
N LEU A 10 20.95 -3.39 23.50
CA LEU A 10 20.97 -3.44 22.04
C LEU A 10 20.46 -4.77 21.49
N ALA A 11 20.76 -5.90 22.15
CA ALA A 11 20.28 -7.21 21.75
C ALA A 11 18.76 -7.37 21.94
N LEU A 12 18.20 -6.82 23.02
CA LEU A 12 16.75 -6.82 23.26
C LEU A 12 15.99 -5.92 22.26
N LEU A 13 16.51 -4.71 22.00
CA LEU A 13 15.95 -3.81 20.99
C LEU A 13 16.02 -4.42 19.59
N ALA A 14 17.16 -4.99 19.21
CA ALA A 14 17.30 -5.70 17.95
C ALA A 14 16.35 -6.91 17.89
N GLY A 15 16.26 -7.70 18.95
CA GLY A 15 15.37 -8.86 19.03
C GLY A 15 13.88 -8.55 18.95
N LEU A 16 13.45 -7.33 19.29
CA LEU A 16 12.06 -6.88 19.13
C LEU A 16 11.81 -6.19 17.78
N LEU A 17 12.77 -5.41 17.29
CA LEU A 17 12.64 -4.71 16.00
C LEU A 17 12.79 -5.66 14.80
N PHE A 18 13.60 -6.71 14.91
CA PHE A 18 13.80 -7.69 13.84
C PHE A 18 12.53 -8.48 13.49
N PRO A 19 11.79 -9.08 14.45
CA PRO A 19 10.55 -9.77 14.15
C PRO A 19 9.49 -8.78 13.64
N ILE A 20 9.36 -7.60 14.25
CA ILE A 20 8.42 -6.57 13.76
C ILE A 20 8.76 -6.17 12.32
N GLY A 21 10.05 -5.97 12.00
CA GLY A 21 10.50 -5.65 10.65
C GLY A 21 10.19 -6.74 9.63
N ILE A 22 10.35 -8.02 10.01
CA ILE A 22 10.01 -9.17 9.16
C ILE A 22 8.49 -9.23 8.92
N TRP A 23 7.68 -9.10 9.97
CA TRP A 23 6.21 -9.07 9.86
C TRP A 23 5.72 -7.88 9.03
N VAL A 24 6.33 -6.70 9.19
CA VAL A 24 6.02 -5.49 8.40
C VAL A 24 6.44 -5.67 6.94
N ALA A 25 7.61 -6.24 6.65
CA ALA A 25 8.04 -6.48 5.28
C ALA A 25 7.12 -7.47 4.56
N ALA A 26 6.81 -8.61 5.19
CA ALA A 26 5.86 -9.59 4.65
C ALA A 26 4.45 -9.01 4.49
N GLY A 27 3.96 -8.27 5.50
CA GLY A 27 2.66 -7.59 5.46
C GLY A 27 2.60 -6.49 4.40
N SER A 28 3.67 -5.72 4.23
CA SER A 28 3.77 -4.64 3.24
C SER A 28 3.80 -5.15 1.80
N ALA A 29 4.45 -6.29 1.54
CA ALA A 29 4.49 -6.91 0.22
C ALA A 29 3.09 -7.41 -0.20
N LEU A 30 2.35 -8.01 0.73
CA LEU A 30 0.95 -8.40 0.52
C LEU A 30 0.02 -7.16 0.45
N TYR A 31 0.29 -6.12 1.22
CA TYR A 31 -0.50 -4.89 1.18
C TYR A 31 -0.34 -4.13 -0.15
N GLN A 32 0.86 -4.12 -0.72
CA GLN A 32 1.12 -3.49 -2.02
C GLN A 32 0.47 -4.22 -3.18
N SER A 33 0.36 -5.56 -3.16
CA SER A 33 -0.34 -6.31 -4.21
C SER A 33 -1.84 -6.04 -4.17
N ILE A 34 -2.43 -5.88 -2.99
CA ILE A 34 -3.84 -5.48 -2.84
C ILE A 34 -4.05 -4.04 -3.33
N ARG A 35 -3.16 -3.09 -3.00
CA ARG A 35 -3.29 -1.68 -3.43
C ARG A 35 -2.99 -1.42 -4.89
N ARG A 36 -2.19 -2.24 -5.57
CA ARG A 36 -1.97 -2.12 -7.01
C ARG A 36 -3.26 -2.32 -7.82
N ASN A 37 -4.27 -2.97 -7.25
CA ASN A 37 -5.58 -3.15 -7.87
C ASN A 37 -6.48 -1.90 -7.79
N THR A 38 -6.04 -0.80 -7.15
CA THR A 38 -6.87 0.41 -6.94
C THR A 38 -6.19 1.69 -7.43
N ARG A 39 -5.09 1.60 -8.19
CA ARG A 39 -4.28 2.77 -8.56
C ARG A 39 -4.05 3.00 -10.05
N GLU A 40 -4.91 2.49 -10.92
CA GLU A 40 -4.82 2.85 -12.34
C GLU A 40 -6.16 2.87 -13.09
N THR A 41 -7.25 3.02 -12.35
CA THR A 41 -8.44 3.65 -12.92
C THR A 41 -8.57 4.92 -12.13
N SER A 42 -8.26 6.05 -12.73
CA SER A 42 -8.72 7.35 -12.28
C SER A 42 -10.23 7.25 -12.07
N SER A 43 -10.63 6.89 -10.85
CA SER A 43 -12.04 6.82 -10.45
C SER A 43 -12.68 8.20 -10.50
N THR A 44 -11.87 9.24 -10.71
CA THR A 44 -12.24 10.60 -10.98
C THR A 44 -12.04 10.91 -12.47
N CYS A 45 -13.06 11.46 -13.11
CA CYS A 45 -13.02 11.93 -14.49
C CYS A 45 -13.63 13.33 -14.57
N ARG A 46 -13.26 14.10 -15.59
CA ARG A 46 -13.89 15.38 -15.92
C ARG A 46 -14.65 15.29 -17.25
N ILE A 47 -14.14 14.49 -18.17
CA ILE A 47 -14.73 14.20 -19.49
C ILE A 47 -14.66 12.70 -19.80
N ASP A 48 -15.46 12.24 -20.76
CA ASP A 48 -15.49 10.82 -21.17
C ASP A 48 -14.13 10.30 -21.65
N ALA A 49 -13.31 11.18 -22.24
CA ALA A 49 -11.97 10.83 -22.71
C ALA A 49 -10.96 10.56 -21.57
N ASP A 50 -11.27 10.96 -20.32
CA ASP A 50 -10.48 10.59 -19.14
C ASP A 50 -10.73 9.14 -18.72
N CYS A 51 -11.80 8.52 -19.23
CA CYS A 51 -12.18 7.15 -18.90
C CYS A 51 -11.61 6.14 -19.91
N PRO A 52 -11.29 4.92 -19.46
CA PRO A 52 -10.84 3.86 -20.35
C PRO A 52 -11.92 3.48 -21.37
N PRO A 53 -11.54 2.87 -22.51
CA PRO A 53 -12.49 2.44 -23.53
C PRO A 53 -13.61 1.57 -22.95
N GLY A 54 -14.86 1.90 -23.27
CA GLY A 54 -16.05 1.21 -22.75
C GLY A 54 -16.64 1.82 -21.47
N TYR A 55 -16.09 2.93 -20.98
CA TYR A 55 -16.61 3.69 -19.84
C TYR A 55 -16.91 5.15 -20.25
N ILE A 56 -17.87 5.77 -19.57
CA ILE A 56 -18.28 7.19 -19.70
C ILE A 56 -18.20 7.89 -18.34
N CYS A 57 -18.05 9.22 -18.35
CA CYS A 57 -17.90 10.02 -17.15
C CYS A 57 -19.24 10.50 -16.62
N ILE A 58 -19.70 9.93 -15.50
CA ILE A 58 -20.95 10.34 -14.82
C ILE A 58 -20.62 10.74 -13.38
N ASN A 59 -21.02 11.97 -13.00
CA ASN A 59 -20.75 12.54 -11.67
C ASN A 59 -19.27 12.46 -11.26
N GLY A 60 -18.40 12.68 -12.23
CA GLY A 60 -16.96 12.59 -12.04
C GLY A 60 -16.45 11.17 -11.78
N ARG A 61 -17.19 10.12 -12.16
CA ARG A 61 -16.76 8.72 -12.07
C ARG A 61 -16.94 8.01 -13.41
N CYS A 62 -15.98 7.18 -13.76
CA CYS A 62 -16.09 6.31 -14.93
C CYS A 62 -17.07 5.17 -14.65
N VAL A 63 -18.16 5.09 -15.41
CA VAL A 63 -19.15 4.02 -15.36
C VAL A 63 -19.23 3.28 -16.71
N PRO A 64 -19.57 1.99 -16.77
CA PRO A 64 -19.68 1.26 -18.03
C PRO A 64 -20.70 1.90 -18.97
N ALA A 65 -20.33 2.09 -20.24
CA ALA A 65 -21.21 2.69 -21.25
C ALA A 65 -22.38 1.78 -21.68
N LYS A 66 -22.38 0.52 -21.25
CA LYS A 66 -23.42 -0.45 -21.58
C LYS A 66 -24.58 -0.34 -20.58
N GLY A 67 -25.63 0.35 -21.02
CA GLY A 67 -27.02 0.13 -20.61
C GLY A 67 -27.76 -0.53 -21.76
#